data_AF-A0A7H4LWL5-F1
#
_entry.id   AF-A0A7H4LWL5-F1
#
_cell.length_a   1.000
_cell.length_b   1.000
_cell.length_c   1.000
_cell.angle_alpha   90.00
_cell.angle_beta   90.00
_cell.angle_gamma   90.00
#
_symmetry.space_group_name_H-M   'P 1'
#
loop_
_entity.id
_entity.type
_entity.pdbx_description
1 polymer ?
#
loop_
_entity_poly.entity_id
_entity_poly.type
_entity_poly.pdbx_seq_one_letter_code
_entity_poly.pdbx_strand_id
1 'polypeptide(L)' 'MTEQERILGDRGKRIRDVRVGPDGYLYVLTDESNGELLRVSPRANIR' A
#
# COMPACT_ATOMS: atom_id res chain seq x y z
N MET A 1 8.97 6.48 -21.28
CA MET A 1 8.19 5.36 -20.71
C MET A 1 7.60 5.87 -19.42
N THR A 2 6.30 6.17 -19.39
CA THR A 2 5.63 6.75 -18.21
C THR A 2 5.43 5.66 -17.16
N GLU A 3 6.23 5.68 -16.10
CA GLU A 3 5.94 4.90 -14.89
C GLU A 3 4.67 5.48 -14.26
N GLN A 4 3.59 4.70 -14.22
CA GLN A 4 2.38 5.08 -13.51
C GLN A 4 2.71 5.06 -12.02
N GLU A 5 2.89 6.23 -11.43
CA GLU A 5 3.17 6.34 -10.01
C GLU A 5 1.96 5.84 -9.22
N ARG A 6 2.17 4.76 -8.46
CA ARG A 6 1.14 4.26 -7.54
C ARG A 6 1.18 5.10 -6.28
N ILE A 7 0.21 6.00 -6.15
CA ILE A 7 0.03 6.84 -4.97
C ILE A 7 -0.96 6.16 -4.01
N LEU A 8 -0.59 6.09 -2.75
CA LEU A 8 -1.48 5.75 -1.65
C LEU A 8 -2.39 6.94 -1.38
N GLY A 9 -3.55 6.96 -2.04
CA GLY A 9 -4.48 8.09 -2.15
C GLY A 9 -4.53 9.02 -0.95
N ASP A 10 -5.15 8.58 0.15
CA ASP A 10 -5.42 9.42 1.33
C ASP A 10 -4.16 9.90 2.07
N ARG A 11 -2.99 9.32 1.79
CA ARG A 11 -1.73 9.66 2.45
C ARG A 11 -0.74 10.39 1.53
N GLY A 12 -1.02 10.47 0.23
CA GLY A 12 -0.14 11.10 -0.75
C GLY A 12 1.25 10.44 -0.88
N LYS A 13 1.42 9.20 -0.42
CA LYS A 13 2.71 8.50 -0.40
C LYS A 13 2.90 7.64 -1.65
N ARG A 14 4.12 7.59 -2.19
CA ARG A 14 4.47 6.67 -3.29
C ARG A 14 4.60 5.25 -2.76
N ILE A 15 4.00 4.29 -3.47
CA ILE A 15 4.04 2.87 -3.14
C ILE A 15 5.23 2.23 -3.86
N ARG A 16 6.09 1.56 -3.09
CA ARG A 16 7.23 0.77 -3.61
C ARG A 16 6.83 -0.67 -3.87
N ASP A 17 6.17 -1.33 -2.91
CA ASP A 17 5.72 -2.73 -3.03
C ASP A 17 4.42 -2.95 -2.26
N VAL A 18 3.66 -3.98 -2.67
CA VAL A 18 2.44 -4.44 -1.99
C VAL A 18 2.44 -5.96 -1.93
N ARG A 19 2.28 -6.53 -0.73
CA ARG A 19 2.18 -7.97 -0.52
C ARG A 19 0.92 -8.33 0.27
N VAL A 20 0.33 -9.48 -0.08
CA VAL A 20 -0.76 -10.08 0.71
C VAL A 20 -0.12 -10.96 1.78
N GLY A 21 -0.47 -10.73 3.04
CA GLY A 21 -0.04 -11.60 4.13
C GLY A 21 -0.89 -12.85 4.26
N PRO A 22 -0.38 -13.91 4.93
CA PRO A 22 -1.15 -15.12 5.21
C PRO A 22 -2.33 -14.87 6.16
N ASP A 23 -2.35 -13.72 6.84
CA ASP A 23 -3.42 -13.24 7.70
C ASP A 23 -4.54 -12.48 6.94
N GLY A 24 -4.41 -12.35 5.62
CA GLY A 24 -5.38 -11.68 4.75
C GLY A 24 -5.27 -10.16 4.70
N TYR A 25 -4.26 -9.56 5.33
CA TYR A 25 -3.99 -8.11 5.25
C TYR A 25 -3.11 -7.78 4.04
N LEU A 26 -3.13 -6.51 3.64
CA LEU A 26 -2.17 -5.95 2.68
C LEU A 26 -1.03 -5.26 3.43
N TYR A 27 0.20 -5.54 3.01
CA TYR A 27 1.42 -4.94 3.51
C TYR A 27 1.99 -4.02 2.42
N VAL A 28 2.01 -2.71 2.69
CA VAL A 28 2.42 -1.69 1.73
C VAL A 28 3.73 -1.06 2.19
N LEU A 29 4.75 -1.10 1.34
CA LEU A 29 6.02 -0.41 1.54
C LEU A 29 6.01 0.93 0.81
N THR A 30 6.34 2.04 1.48
CA THR A 30 6.44 3.36 0.83
C THR A 30 7.86 3.64 0.32
N ASP A 31 7.95 4.50 -0.69
CA ASP A 31 9.21 4.77 -1.41
C ASP A 31 10.03 5.95 -0.86
N GLU A 32 9.75 6.39 0.36
CA GLU A 32 10.48 7.49 1.01
C GLU A 32 11.80 6.99 1.61
N SER A 33 12.79 7.87 1.79
CA SER A 33 14.07 7.50 2.42
C SER A 33 13.92 6.93 3.83
N ASN A 34 12.85 7.30 4.53
CA ASN A 34 12.39 6.68 5.76
C ASN A 34 11.05 5.96 5.52
N GLY A 35 11.07 4.99 4.61
CA GLY A 35 9.88 4.29 4.13
C GLY A 35 9.10 3.64 5.27
N GLU A 36 7.77 3.69 5.16
CA GLU A 36 6.85 3.07 6.11
C GLU A 36 6.43 1.69 5.62
N LEU A 37 6.33 0.73 6.55
CA LEU A 37 5.60 -0.51 6.34
C LEU A 37 4.21 -0.38 6.95
N LEU A 38 3.18 -0.37 6.10
CA LEU A 38 1.79 -0.20 6.51
C LEU A 38 1.05 -1.53 6.41
N ARG A 39 0.24 -1.83 7.43
CA ARG A 39 -0.72 -2.93 7.39
C ARG A 39 -2.12 -2.37 7.12
N VAL A 40 -2.72 -2.76 6.01
CA VAL A 40 -4.02 -2.27 5.55
C VAL A 40 -5.02 -3.43 5.59
N SER A 41 -6.13 -3.26 6.30
CA SER A 41 -7.23 -4.21 6.25
C SER A 41 -8.01 -4.03 4.94
N PRO A 42 -8.42 -5.13 4.29
CA PRO A 42 -9.47 -5.06 3.29
C PRO A 42 -10.72 -4.44 3.92
N ARG A 43 -11.36 -3.48 3.26
CA ARG A 43 -12.69 -3.04 3.67
C ARG A 43 -13.63 -4.24 3.55
N ALA A 44 -14.24 -4.63 4.66
CA ALA A 44 -15.34 -5.59 4.63
C ALA A 44 -16.49 -4.94 3.86
N ASN A 45 -16.67 -5.33 2.60
CA ASN A 45 -17.83 -4.93 1.84
C ASN A 45 -19.00 -5.84 2.24
N ILE A 46 -19.61 -5.54 3.38
CA ILE A 46 -20.82 -6.22 3.85
C ILE A 46 -21.94 -5.83 2.88
N ARG A 47 -22.40 -6.79 2.08
CA ARG A 47 -23.58 -6.65 1.22
C ARG A 47 -24.84 -6.94 2.02
#